data_AF-A0A935HVC1-F1
#
_entry.id   AF-A0A935HVC1-F1
#
_cell.length_a   1.000
_cell.length_b   1.000
_cell.length_c   1.000
_cell.angle_alpha   90.00
_cell.angle_beta   90.00
_cell.angle_gamma   90.00
#
_symmetry.space_group_name_H-M   'P 1'
#
loop_
_entity.id
_entity.type
_entity.pdbx_description
1 polymer ?
#
loop_
_entity_poly.entity_id
_entity_poly.type
_entity_poly.pdbx_seq_one_letter_code
_entity_poly.pdbx_strand_id
1 'polypeptide(L)'
;MEFRNSSAARYLIKGRDYCKLLESLEKNNLDFKKIDAKAKDRTIWNRLSELTLIAEKYIVYNRIISDKFLFNSFLLQEYNDRNLNSHFINTFSDAERYINNKPQDKVKLNKLSDLNTNCLKYLSMINDSAGYNKYFFELNRTFIPLLLLEFLEKLILTWELKVPKPSFNDSSLEDVFENIDFEKILSILKSRIPEYYHLVAFNYFIYKSLEEPHNNDHYMQAKKMFIVLQNKVSKEYLHSLYVNMINSLINMRNKNHLNVHEDLFFIIKSKLKQGITDELKSKDFFENLFRDYVFIACSLNKINWAQNFIKKYSELLPAQLKDQILGICRGLICFKKGNFTLCSQIMEKLNSGNPFIYIDKAKLIIISSYELNEIEKCHSVLKSLNEF
;
A
#
# COMPACT_ATOMS: atom_id res chain seq x y z
N MET A 1 28.47 -11.40 14.46
CA MET A 1 29.36 -12.59 14.37
C MET A 1 29.32 -13.34 13.04
N GLU A 2 28.18 -13.47 12.33
CA GLU A 2 28.10 -14.20 11.04
C GLU A 2 28.93 -13.57 9.90
N PHE A 3 29.18 -12.26 9.95
CA PHE A 3 30.05 -11.56 8.98
C PHE A 3 31.50 -12.09 8.96
N ARG A 4 31.97 -12.72 10.05
CA ARG A 4 33.37 -13.14 10.21
C ARG A 4 33.78 -14.29 9.29
N ASN A 5 32.81 -15.10 8.82
CA ASN A 5 33.08 -16.35 8.11
C ASN A 5 32.58 -16.39 6.68
N SER A 6 31.93 -15.33 6.16
CA SER A 6 31.55 -15.31 4.75
C SER A 6 32.76 -14.95 3.88
N SER A 7 32.99 -15.72 2.81
CA SER A 7 33.98 -15.41 1.77
C SER A 7 33.76 -14.02 1.16
N ALA A 8 32.50 -13.57 1.13
CA ALA A 8 32.10 -12.23 0.70
C ALA A 8 32.70 -11.11 1.57
N ALA A 9 32.76 -11.29 2.90
CA ALA A 9 33.35 -10.29 3.80
C ALA A 9 34.84 -10.07 3.52
N ARG A 10 35.62 -11.14 3.30
CA ARG A 10 37.06 -11.03 2.99
C ARG A 10 37.31 -10.34 1.65
N TYR A 11 36.47 -10.58 0.65
CA TYR A 11 36.56 -9.92 -0.67
C TYR A 11 36.30 -8.40 -0.58
N LEU A 12 35.30 -7.99 0.22
CA LEU A 12 34.92 -6.58 0.36
C LEU A 12 35.96 -5.74 1.10
N ILE A 13 36.74 -6.37 1.98
CA ILE A 13 37.61 -5.71 2.94
C ILE A 13 39.05 -5.47 2.40
N LYS A 14 39.38 -5.98 1.20
CA LYS A 14 40.70 -5.80 0.54
C LYS A 14 41.91 -6.08 1.46
N GLY A 15 41.78 -7.06 2.35
CA GLY A 15 42.86 -7.49 3.26
C GLY A 15 43.10 -6.61 4.49
N ARG A 16 42.27 -5.58 4.75
CA ARG A 16 42.33 -4.81 6.01
C ARG A 16 41.60 -5.54 7.14
N ASP A 17 41.93 -5.27 8.40
CA ASP A 17 41.19 -5.85 9.52
C ASP A 17 40.33 -4.77 10.20
N TYR A 18 39.02 -4.80 9.92
CA TYR A 18 38.05 -3.93 10.59
C TYR A 18 37.43 -4.57 11.85
N CYS A 19 37.84 -5.77 12.26
CA CYS A 19 37.19 -6.50 13.36
C CYS A 19 37.24 -5.72 14.66
N LYS A 20 38.40 -5.14 15.01
CA LYS A 20 38.55 -4.31 16.22
C LYS A 20 37.65 -3.08 16.22
N LEU A 21 37.43 -2.50 15.03
CA LEU A 21 36.58 -1.32 14.87
C LEU A 21 35.09 -1.69 14.99
N LEU A 22 34.68 -2.80 14.37
CA LEU A 22 33.32 -3.32 14.49
C LEU A 22 32.98 -3.79 15.91
N GLU A 23 33.91 -4.44 16.62
CA GLU A 23 33.74 -4.83 18.03
C GLU A 23 33.60 -3.62 18.96
N SER A 24 34.28 -2.52 18.66
CA SER A 24 34.14 -1.26 19.40
C SER A 24 32.80 -0.56 19.13
N LEU A 25 32.31 -0.65 17.88
CA LEU A 25 30.99 -0.16 17.45
C LEU A 25 29.86 -0.92 18.17
N GLU A 26 29.91 -2.25 18.20
CA GLU A 26 28.90 -3.10 18.86
C GLU A 26 28.76 -2.80 20.37
N LYS A 27 29.83 -2.35 21.02
CA LYS A 27 29.84 -2.04 22.46
C LYS A 27 29.38 -0.61 22.79
N ASN A 28 28.88 0.17 21.81
CA ASN A 28 28.52 1.59 21.94
C ASN A 28 29.65 2.45 22.55
N ASN A 29 30.90 2.03 22.39
CA ASN A 29 32.05 2.66 23.03
C ASN A 29 33.04 3.10 21.94
N LEU A 30 32.57 4.00 21.08
CA LEU A 30 33.33 4.54 19.95
C LEU A 30 34.39 5.53 20.42
N ASP A 31 35.49 5.00 20.94
CA ASP A 31 36.69 5.77 21.18
C ASP A 31 37.77 5.34 20.18
N PHE A 32 37.81 6.01 19.04
CA PHE A 32 38.74 5.70 17.97
C PHE A 32 40.21 5.83 18.39
N LYS A 33 40.52 6.66 19.39
CA LYS A 33 41.87 6.79 19.93
C LYS A 33 42.27 5.57 20.77
N LYS A 34 41.32 4.80 21.30
CA LYS A 34 41.61 3.50 21.94
C LYS A 34 41.86 2.39 20.92
N ILE A 35 41.31 2.51 19.71
CA ILE A 35 41.48 1.52 18.64
C ILE A 35 42.82 1.71 17.92
N ASP A 36 43.24 2.95 17.72
CA ASP A 36 44.53 3.31 17.12
C ASP A 36 44.99 4.69 17.62
N ALA A 37 45.70 4.70 18.76
CA ALA A 37 46.15 5.93 19.43
C ALA A 37 47.08 6.81 18.57
N LYS A 38 47.64 6.26 17.48
CA LYS A 38 48.53 6.96 16.55
C LYS A 38 47.84 7.38 15.25
N ALA A 39 46.58 6.99 15.03
CA ALA A 39 45.85 7.36 13.82
C ALA A 39 45.51 8.85 13.83
N LYS A 40 45.86 9.56 12.75
CA LYS A 40 45.38 10.92 12.51
C LYS A 40 43.87 10.89 12.26
N ASP A 41 43.15 11.95 12.63
CA ASP A 41 41.69 12.06 12.42
C ASP A 41 41.28 11.77 10.97
N ARG A 42 42.05 12.26 10.00
CA ARG A 42 41.83 11.96 8.57
C ARG A 42 41.86 10.46 8.25
N THR A 43 42.72 9.69 8.92
CA THR A 43 42.80 8.23 8.75
C THR A 43 41.57 7.55 9.34
N ILE A 44 41.07 8.03 10.48
CA ILE A 44 39.84 7.54 11.10
C ILE A 44 38.64 7.80 10.19
N TRP A 45 38.49 9.02 9.67
CA TRP A 45 37.43 9.37 8.73
C TRP A 45 37.48 8.54 7.45
N ASN A 46 38.67 8.32 6.89
CA ASN A 46 38.84 7.44 5.73
C ASN A 46 38.39 6.00 6.04
N ARG A 47 38.75 5.45 7.22
CA ARG A 47 38.32 4.10 7.65
C ARG A 47 36.81 4.02 7.86
N LEU A 48 36.18 5.07 8.41
CA LEU A 48 34.73 5.15 8.56
C LEU A 48 34.03 5.18 7.21
N SER A 49 34.50 6.00 6.28
CA SER A 49 33.96 6.06 4.92
C SER A 49 34.07 4.72 4.21
N GLU A 50 35.22 4.04 4.32
CA GLU A 50 35.39 2.68 3.79
C GLU A 50 34.41 1.68 4.42
N LEU A 51 34.22 1.74 5.75
CA LEU A 51 33.26 0.89 6.45
C LEU A 51 31.81 1.15 6.02
N THR A 52 31.42 2.41 5.85
CA THR A 52 30.09 2.78 5.36
C THR A 52 29.84 2.15 3.98
N LEU A 53 30.80 2.26 3.06
CA LEU A 53 30.71 1.64 1.73
C LEU A 53 30.59 0.11 1.81
N ILE A 54 31.29 -0.54 2.74
CA ILE A 54 31.17 -1.99 2.96
C ILE A 54 29.78 -2.34 3.51
N ALA A 55 29.27 -1.55 4.46
CA ALA A 55 27.95 -1.74 5.05
C ALA A 55 26.84 -1.58 3.99
N GLU A 56 26.92 -0.55 3.15
CA GLU A 56 26.00 -0.34 2.02
C GLU A 56 25.99 -1.54 1.07
N LYS A 57 27.17 -1.99 0.63
CA LYS A 57 27.29 -3.18 -0.23
C LYS A 57 26.72 -4.43 0.41
N TYR A 58 26.93 -4.61 1.71
CA TYR A 58 26.39 -5.75 2.44
C TYR A 58 24.87 -5.71 2.54
N ILE A 59 24.28 -4.54 2.79
CA ILE A 59 22.82 -4.35 2.82
C ILE A 59 22.22 -4.74 1.47
N VAL A 60 22.82 -4.26 0.36
CA VAL A 60 22.39 -4.62 -1.01
C VAL A 60 22.54 -6.12 -1.26
N TYR A 61 23.69 -6.70 -0.91
CA TYR A 61 23.95 -8.14 -1.07
C TYR A 61 22.93 -9.00 -0.31
N ASN A 62 22.64 -8.66 0.94
CA ASN A 62 21.63 -9.35 1.74
C ASN A 62 20.24 -9.24 1.13
N ARG A 63 19.89 -8.08 0.56
CA ARG A 63 18.62 -7.91 -0.13
C ARG A 63 18.53 -8.78 -1.39
N ILE A 64 19.61 -8.85 -2.17
CA ILE A 64 19.67 -9.69 -3.38
C ILE A 64 19.53 -11.17 -3.02
N ILE A 65 20.26 -11.66 -2.02
CA ILE A 65 20.22 -13.08 -1.64
C ILE A 65 18.88 -13.47 -1.01
N SER A 66 18.25 -12.57 -0.27
CA SER A 66 16.95 -12.85 0.34
C SER A 66 15.79 -12.86 -0.68
N ASP A 67 15.91 -12.16 -1.81
CA ASP A 67 14.92 -12.23 -2.90
C ASP A 67 15.40 -13.16 -4.03
N LYS A 68 14.85 -14.39 -4.03
CA LYS A 68 15.14 -15.42 -5.05
C LYS A 68 15.00 -14.92 -6.50
N PHE A 69 14.03 -14.05 -6.78
CA PHE A 69 13.86 -13.52 -8.14
C PHE A 69 14.99 -12.55 -8.50
N LEU A 70 15.32 -11.63 -7.59
CA LEU A 70 16.36 -10.64 -7.83
C LEU A 70 17.73 -11.33 -8.03
N PHE A 71 18.03 -12.32 -7.21
CA PHE A 71 19.22 -13.16 -7.36
C PHE A 71 19.26 -13.85 -8.74
N ASN A 72 18.18 -14.52 -9.15
CA ASN A 72 18.13 -15.18 -10.45
C ASN A 72 18.23 -14.19 -11.62
N SER A 73 17.63 -13.01 -11.52
CA SER A 73 17.70 -11.96 -12.56
C SER A 73 19.16 -11.51 -12.79
N PHE A 74 19.91 -11.27 -11.71
CA PHE A 74 21.34 -10.95 -11.82
C PHE A 74 22.16 -12.13 -12.38
N LEU A 75 21.87 -13.37 -11.98
CA LEU A 75 22.55 -14.54 -12.54
C LEU A 75 22.31 -14.68 -14.04
N LEU A 76 21.08 -14.44 -14.52
CA LEU A 76 20.76 -14.50 -15.95
C LEU A 76 21.57 -13.48 -16.75
N GLN A 77 21.73 -12.26 -16.23
CA GLN A 77 22.59 -11.23 -16.85
C GLN A 77 24.05 -11.69 -16.90
N GLU A 78 24.60 -12.15 -15.77
CA GLU A 78 25.99 -12.63 -15.70
C GLU A 78 26.25 -13.86 -16.58
N TYR A 79 25.31 -14.79 -16.66
CA TYR A 79 25.44 -15.95 -17.54
C TYR A 79 25.40 -15.55 -19.01
N ASN A 80 24.55 -14.59 -19.36
CA ASN A 80 24.48 -14.05 -20.70
C ASN A 80 25.79 -13.34 -21.09
N ASP A 81 26.30 -12.46 -20.24
CA ASP A 81 27.54 -11.70 -20.49
C ASP A 81 28.79 -12.61 -20.60
N ARG A 82 28.76 -13.77 -19.95
CA ARG A 82 29.84 -14.77 -19.97
C ARG A 82 29.61 -15.90 -20.99
N ASN A 83 28.55 -15.85 -21.79
CA ASN A 83 28.17 -16.90 -22.75
C ASN A 83 27.97 -18.29 -22.11
N LEU A 84 27.43 -18.34 -20.89
CA LEU A 84 27.16 -19.56 -20.13
C LEU A 84 25.73 -20.09 -20.39
N ASN A 85 25.49 -20.50 -21.64
CA ASN A 85 24.15 -20.81 -22.18
C ASN A 85 23.37 -21.87 -21.40
N SER A 86 24.01 -22.97 -21.01
CA SER A 86 23.35 -24.06 -20.26
C SER A 86 22.88 -23.61 -18.88
N HIS A 87 23.69 -22.81 -18.19
CA HIS A 87 23.35 -22.22 -16.89
C HIS A 87 22.22 -21.21 -17.05
N PHE A 88 22.25 -20.39 -18.10
CA PHE A 88 21.17 -19.45 -18.41
C PHE A 88 19.82 -20.18 -18.55
N ILE A 89 19.73 -21.21 -19.40
CA ILE A 89 18.49 -21.94 -19.65
C ILE A 89 17.91 -22.55 -18.37
N ASN A 90 18.76 -23.19 -17.55
CA ASN A 90 18.34 -23.81 -16.30
C ASN A 90 17.81 -22.76 -15.31
N THR A 91 18.57 -21.68 -15.09
CA THR A 91 18.16 -20.59 -14.18
C THR A 91 16.91 -19.87 -14.68
N PHE A 92 16.76 -19.71 -16.00
CA PHE A 92 15.59 -19.11 -16.62
C PHE A 92 14.34 -19.94 -16.35
N SER A 93 14.40 -21.25 -16.59
CA SER A 93 13.28 -22.17 -16.34
C SER A 93 12.88 -22.19 -14.86
N ASP A 94 13.87 -22.18 -13.96
CA ASP A 94 13.63 -22.12 -12.51
C ASP A 94 12.99 -20.79 -12.08
N ALA A 95 13.44 -19.67 -12.65
CA ALA A 95 12.85 -18.35 -12.40
C ALA A 95 11.41 -18.26 -12.93
N GLU A 96 11.17 -18.73 -14.16
CA GLU A 96 9.86 -18.74 -14.81
C GLU A 96 8.86 -19.57 -13.97
N ARG A 97 9.25 -20.80 -13.56
CA ARG A 97 8.44 -21.64 -12.68
C ARG A 97 8.16 -20.97 -11.34
N TYR A 98 9.17 -20.32 -10.75
CA TYR A 98 9.01 -19.60 -9.49
C TYR A 98 7.97 -18.47 -9.59
N ILE A 99 7.99 -17.68 -10.68
CA ILE A 99 7.08 -16.54 -10.88
C ILE A 99 5.68 -17.02 -11.27
N ASN A 100 5.56 -18.06 -12.10
CA ASN A 100 4.27 -18.56 -12.55
C ASN A 100 3.38 -19.05 -11.40
N ASN A 101 3.98 -19.54 -10.31
CA ASN A 101 3.29 -19.94 -9.08
C ASN A 101 2.94 -18.77 -8.14
N LYS A 102 3.27 -17.52 -8.49
CA LYS A 102 2.92 -16.33 -7.70
C LYS A 102 1.53 -15.80 -8.05
N PRO A 103 0.90 -15.07 -7.13
CA PRO A 103 -0.37 -14.39 -7.37
C PRO A 103 -0.35 -13.50 -8.62
N GLN A 104 -1.49 -13.37 -9.29
CA GLN A 104 -1.67 -12.55 -10.48
C GLN A 104 -1.82 -11.07 -10.07
N ASP A 105 -0.70 -10.41 -9.78
CA ASP A 105 -0.66 -9.00 -9.44
C ASP A 105 0.40 -8.24 -10.25
N LYS A 106 0.52 -6.93 -9.98
CA LYS A 106 1.50 -6.06 -10.62
C LYS A 106 2.95 -6.52 -10.40
N VAL A 107 3.25 -7.11 -9.25
CA VAL A 107 4.60 -7.62 -8.95
C VAL A 107 4.94 -8.79 -9.86
N LYS A 108 4.01 -9.72 -10.08
CA LYS A 108 4.19 -10.81 -11.05
C LYS A 108 4.42 -10.29 -12.46
N LEU A 109 3.61 -9.32 -12.92
CA LEU A 109 3.75 -8.71 -14.25
C LEU A 109 5.13 -8.08 -14.45
N ASN A 110 5.60 -7.30 -13.46
CA ASN A 110 6.92 -6.69 -13.49
C ASN A 110 8.03 -7.76 -13.59
N LYS A 111 7.98 -8.78 -12.72
CA LYS A 111 8.95 -9.87 -12.70
C LYS A 111 8.97 -10.68 -14.01
N LEU A 112 7.82 -10.94 -14.62
CA LEU A 112 7.75 -11.62 -15.93
C LEU A 112 8.30 -10.73 -17.06
N SER A 113 7.99 -9.43 -17.05
CA SER A 113 8.52 -8.48 -18.05
C SER A 113 10.04 -8.42 -18.00
N ASP A 114 10.62 -8.33 -16.81
CA ASP A 114 12.07 -8.35 -16.59
C ASP A 114 12.70 -9.68 -17.04
N LEU A 115 12.06 -10.81 -16.69
CA LEU A 115 12.53 -12.14 -17.06
C LEU A 115 12.53 -12.33 -18.58
N ASN A 116 11.44 -11.97 -19.25
CA ASN A 116 11.29 -12.06 -20.70
C ASN A 116 12.28 -11.14 -21.43
N THR A 117 12.57 -9.95 -20.88
CA THR A 117 13.59 -9.04 -21.42
C THR A 117 14.98 -9.67 -21.41
N ASN A 118 15.36 -10.35 -20.31
CA ASN A 118 16.62 -11.09 -20.26
C ASN A 118 16.64 -12.25 -21.27
N CYS A 119 15.52 -12.97 -21.43
CA CYS A 119 15.39 -14.04 -22.42
C CYS A 119 15.62 -13.54 -23.85
N LEU A 120 15.00 -12.41 -24.22
CA LEU A 120 15.14 -11.82 -25.56
C LEU A 120 16.58 -11.43 -25.88
N LYS A 121 17.31 -10.87 -24.91
CA LYS A 121 18.74 -10.57 -25.06
C LYS A 121 19.54 -11.84 -25.36
N TYR A 122 19.31 -12.89 -24.59
CA TYR A 122 19.94 -14.19 -24.79
C TYR A 122 19.62 -14.80 -26.16
N LEU A 123 18.35 -14.85 -26.54
CA LEU A 123 17.89 -15.40 -27.81
C LEU A 123 18.44 -14.63 -29.01
N SER A 124 18.56 -13.30 -28.89
CA SER A 124 19.23 -12.47 -29.89
C SER A 124 20.71 -12.80 -30.03
N MET A 125 21.41 -13.09 -28.92
CA MET A 125 22.84 -13.43 -28.96
C MET A 125 23.11 -14.77 -29.64
N ILE A 126 22.22 -15.74 -29.48
CA ILE A 126 22.33 -17.05 -30.13
C ILE A 126 21.65 -17.11 -31.51
N ASN A 127 21.10 -16.00 -32.00
CA ASN A 127 20.34 -15.90 -33.25
C ASN A 127 19.14 -16.86 -33.37
N ASP A 128 18.47 -17.17 -32.25
CA ASP A 128 17.24 -17.99 -32.25
C ASP A 128 16.01 -17.11 -32.53
N SER A 129 15.68 -16.95 -33.81
CA SER A 129 14.56 -16.11 -34.26
C SER A 129 13.18 -16.66 -33.83
N ALA A 130 13.02 -17.98 -33.77
CA ALA A 130 11.77 -18.61 -33.39
C ALA A 130 11.50 -18.42 -31.89
N GLY A 131 12.51 -18.68 -31.05
CA GLY A 131 12.46 -18.40 -29.63
C GLY A 131 12.25 -16.92 -29.35
N TYR A 132 12.97 -16.04 -30.06
CA TYR A 132 12.85 -14.59 -29.91
C TYR A 132 11.41 -14.12 -30.16
N ASN A 133 10.80 -14.52 -31.28
CA ASN A 133 9.43 -14.13 -31.61
C ASN A 133 8.44 -14.60 -30.53
N LYS A 134 8.57 -15.84 -30.05
CA LYS A 134 7.73 -16.37 -28.96
C LYS A 134 7.83 -15.48 -27.72
N TYR A 135 9.04 -15.24 -27.22
CA TYR A 135 9.23 -14.47 -25.99
C TYR A 135 8.97 -12.97 -26.17
N PHE A 136 8.99 -12.46 -27.40
CA PHE A 136 8.60 -11.09 -27.71
C PHE A 136 7.08 -10.93 -27.53
N PHE A 137 6.29 -11.91 -27.97
CA PHE A 137 4.86 -11.94 -27.67
C PHE A 137 4.59 -12.08 -26.18
N GLU A 138 5.31 -12.95 -25.47
CA GLU A 138 5.16 -13.09 -24.00
C GLU A 138 5.53 -11.80 -23.26
N LEU A 139 6.60 -11.12 -23.68
CA LEU A 139 6.96 -9.81 -23.14
C LEU A 139 5.82 -8.82 -23.32
N ASN A 140 5.29 -8.67 -24.54
CA ASN A 140 4.18 -7.76 -24.82
C ASN A 140 2.92 -8.13 -24.03
N ARG A 141 2.66 -9.43 -23.85
CA ARG A 141 1.54 -9.96 -23.07
C ARG A 141 1.57 -9.51 -21.61
N THR A 142 2.77 -9.30 -21.05
CA THR A 142 2.96 -8.80 -19.67
C THR A 142 3.21 -7.29 -19.58
N PHE A 143 3.93 -6.74 -20.56
CA PHE A 143 4.35 -5.34 -20.57
C PHE A 143 3.18 -4.39 -20.80
N ILE A 144 2.26 -4.72 -21.73
CA ILE A 144 1.10 -3.88 -22.02
C ILE A 144 0.20 -3.72 -20.77
N PRO A 145 -0.25 -4.79 -20.08
CA PRO A 145 -0.98 -4.64 -18.84
C PRO A 145 -0.21 -3.90 -17.75
N LEU A 146 1.10 -4.13 -17.62
CA LEU A 146 1.93 -3.45 -16.62
C LEU A 146 1.96 -1.93 -16.87
N LEU A 147 2.19 -1.51 -18.12
CA LEU A 147 2.20 -0.11 -18.52
C LEU A 147 0.86 0.57 -18.21
N LEU A 148 -0.26 -0.09 -18.56
CA LEU A 148 -1.60 0.43 -18.30
C LEU A 148 -1.90 0.53 -16.81
N LEU A 149 -1.46 -0.44 -16.00
CA LEU A 149 -1.59 -0.39 -14.55
C LEU A 149 -0.78 0.77 -13.95
N GLU A 150 0.47 0.94 -14.34
CA GLU A 150 1.30 2.07 -13.89
C GLU A 150 0.63 3.40 -14.24
N PHE A 151 0.15 3.54 -15.47
CA PHE A 151 -0.53 4.75 -15.92
C PHE A 151 -1.80 5.05 -15.10
N LEU A 152 -2.67 4.06 -14.91
CA LEU A 152 -3.91 4.21 -14.14
C LEU A 152 -3.66 4.47 -12.65
N GLU A 153 -2.70 3.78 -12.03
CA GLU A 153 -2.34 4.00 -10.64
C GLU A 153 -1.78 5.41 -10.41
N LYS A 154 -1.05 5.98 -11.40
CA LYS A 154 -0.62 7.38 -11.35
C LYS A 154 -1.78 8.36 -11.47
N LEU A 155 -2.74 8.10 -12.36
CA LEU A 155 -3.95 8.92 -12.46
C LEU A 155 -4.76 8.91 -11.15
N ILE A 156 -4.94 7.74 -10.54
CA ILE A 156 -5.60 7.61 -9.23
C ILE A 156 -4.83 8.41 -8.16
N LEU A 157 -3.51 8.29 -8.11
CA LEU A 157 -2.67 9.00 -7.15
C LEU A 157 -2.74 10.53 -7.33
N THR A 158 -2.69 11.02 -8.57
CA THR A 158 -2.84 12.46 -8.88
C THR A 158 -4.19 12.98 -8.38
N TRP A 159 -5.25 12.20 -8.59
CA TRP A 159 -6.58 12.51 -8.08
C TRP A 159 -6.62 12.56 -6.55
N GLU A 160 -6.06 11.55 -5.87
CA GLU A 160 -6.06 11.45 -4.40
C GLU A 160 -5.30 12.59 -3.72
N LEU A 161 -4.16 12.96 -4.29
CA LEU A 161 -3.33 14.06 -3.79
C LEU A 161 -3.93 15.43 -4.07
N LYS A 162 -5.02 15.51 -4.85
CA LYS A 162 -5.62 16.76 -5.32
C LYS A 162 -4.56 17.73 -5.85
N VAL A 163 -3.54 17.21 -6.53
CA VAL A 163 -2.43 18.04 -7.02
C VAL A 163 -3.06 19.12 -7.91
N PRO A 164 -2.98 20.41 -7.53
CA PRO A 164 -3.53 21.46 -8.38
C PRO A 164 -2.85 21.31 -9.74
N LYS A 165 -3.64 21.31 -10.82
CA LYS A 165 -3.11 21.21 -12.18
C LYS A 165 -1.98 22.25 -12.29
N PRO A 166 -0.72 21.83 -12.48
CA PRO A 166 0.36 22.78 -12.57
C PRO A 166 0.01 23.77 -13.68
N SER A 167 0.18 25.06 -13.43
CA SER A 167 -0.14 26.14 -14.38
C SER A 167 0.80 26.17 -15.60
N PHE A 168 1.57 25.10 -15.82
CA PHE A 168 2.51 24.97 -16.91
C PHE A 168 1.81 24.29 -18.11
N ASN A 169 2.11 24.76 -19.32
CA ASN A 169 1.60 24.25 -20.60
C ASN A 169 2.06 22.82 -20.95
N ASP A 170 2.48 22.02 -19.97
CA ASP A 170 2.95 20.65 -20.19
C ASP A 170 1.77 19.69 -20.21
N SER A 171 1.74 18.80 -21.20
CA SER A 171 0.72 17.75 -21.34
C SER A 171 0.63 16.92 -20.05
N SER A 172 -0.55 16.92 -19.43
CA SER A 172 -0.86 16.14 -18.23
C SER A 172 -1.15 14.67 -18.55
N LEU A 173 -1.11 13.79 -17.54
CA LEU A 173 -1.49 12.39 -17.73
C LEU A 173 -2.97 12.26 -18.12
N GLU A 174 -3.79 13.19 -17.64
CA GLU A 174 -5.20 13.32 -17.98
C GLU A 174 -5.37 13.63 -19.47
N ASP A 175 -4.59 14.56 -20.04
CA ASP A 175 -4.64 14.87 -21.47
C ASP A 175 -4.29 13.63 -22.32
N VAL A 176 -3.30 12.85 -21.89
CA VAL A 176 -2.96 11.58 -22.55
C VAL A 176 -4.12 10.58 -22.43
N PHE A 177 -4.75 10.48 -21.26
CA PHE A 177 -5.88 9.58 -21.04
C PHE A 177 -7.10 9.94 -21.91
N GLU A 178 -7.44 11.22 -22.01
CA GLU A 178 -8.56 11.73 -22.83
C GLU A 178 -8.40 11.42 -24.33
N ASN A 179 -7.16 11.29 -24.81
CA ASN A 179 -6.84 10.99 -26.21
C ASN A 179 -6.69 9.49 -26.50
N ILE A 180 -6.89 8.61 -25.50
CA ILE A 180 -6.79 7.16 -25.66
C ILE A 180 -8.17 6.52 -25.53
N ASP A 181 -8.55 5.70 -26.52
CA ASP A 181 -9.73 4.84 -26.45
C ASP A 181 -9.47 3.64 -25.53
N PHE A 182 -9.57 3.89 -24.22
CA PHE A 182 -9.35 2.89 -23.19
C PHE A 182 -10.36 1.73 -23.24
N GLU A 183 -11.60 1.98 -23.66
CA GLU A 183 -12.61 0.92 -23.77
C GLU A 183 -12.22 -0.09 -24.86
N LYS A 184 -11.74 0.39 -26.00
CA LYS A 184 -11.20 -0.47 -27.05
C LYS A 184 -9.97 -1.24 -26.55
N ILE A 185 -9.06 -0.61 -25.81
CA ILE A 185 -7.92 -1.32 -25.20
C ILE A 185 -8.41 -2.42 -24.26
N LEU A 186 -9.39 -2.15 -23.39
CA LEU A 186 -9.97 -3.14 -22.50
C LEU A 186 -10.62 -4.30 -23.26
N SER A 187 -11.28 -4.03 -24.39
CA SER A 187 -11.85 -5.08 -25.26
C SER A 187 -10.78 -6.01 -25.86
N ILE A 188 -9.64 -5.43 -26.27
CA ILE A 188 -8.49 -6.17 -26.80
C ILE A 188 -7.86 -7.01 -25.67
N LEU A 189 -7.65 -6.43 -24.49
CA LEU A 189 -7.14 -7.16 -23.33
C LEU A 189 -8.06 -8.32 -22.95
N LYS A 190 -9.38 -8.10 -22.93
CA LYS A 190 -10.36 -9.15 -22.61
C LYS A 190 -10.28 -10.33 -23.57
N SER A 191 -10.05 -10.08 -24.86
CA SER A 191 -10.02 -11.12 -25.90
C SER A 191 -8.65 -11.77 -26.08
N ARG A 192 -7.56 -11.03 -25.92
CA ARG A 192 -6.19 -11.49 -26.22
C ARG A 192 -5.37 -11.85 -24.97
N ILE A 193 -5.64 -11.19 -23.84
CA ILE A 193 -4.88 -11.32 -22.58
C ILE A 193 -5.85 -11.38 -21.36
N PRO A 194 -6.78 -12.35 -21.33
CA PRO A 194 -7.87 -12.39 -20.35
C PRO A 194 -7.40 -12.55 -18.88
N GLU A 195 -6.21 -13.08 -18.65
CA GLU A 195 -5.65 -13.30 -17.31
C GLU A 195 -5.34 -11.99 -16.59
N TYR A 196 -5.01 -10.91 -17.32
CA TYR A 196 -4.67 -9.60 -16.75
C TYR A 196 -5.78 -8.56 -16.96
N TYR A 197 -6.81 -8.89 -17.76
CA TYR A 197 -7.95 -8.01 -18.00
C TYR A 197 -8.57 -7.46 -16.71
N HIS A 198 -8.84 -8.33 -15.72
CA HIS A 198 -9.52 -7.91 -14.49
C HIS A 198 -8.70 -6.90 -13.68
N LEU A 199 -7.37 -7.01 -13.66
CA LEU A 199 -6.47 -6.07 -12.97
C LEU A 199 -6.54 -4.67 -13.59
N VAL A 200 -6.40 -4.61 -14.92
CA VAL A 200 -6.42 -3.35 -15.66
C VAL A 200 -7.81 -2.72 -15.61
N ALA A 201 -8.85 -3.51 -15.86
CA ALA A 201 -10.24 -3.07 -15.82
C ALA A 201 -10.63 -2.54 -14.43
N PHE A 202 -10.21 -3.20 -13.35
CA PHE A 202 -10.45 -2.71 -12.00
C PHE A 202 -9.90 -1.29 -11.82
N ASN A 203 -8.62 -1.06 -12.12
CA ASN A 203 -8.00 0.25 -11.93
C ASN A 203 -8.61 1.32 -12.85
N TYR A 204 -8.98 0.96 -14.08
CA TYR A 204 -9.69 1.85 -14.99
C TYR A 204 -11.04 2.29 -14.42
N PHE A 205 -11.87 1.34 -13.99
CA PHE A 205 -13.18 1.66 -13.44
C PHE A 205 -13.12 2.36 -12.09
N ILE A 206 -12.09 2.10 -11.28
CA ILE A 206 -11.80 2.91 -10.09
C ILE A 206 -11.53 4.36 -10.49
N TYR A 207 -10.59 4.60 -11.41
CA TYR A 207 -10.29 5.94 -11.87
C TYR A 207 -11.54 6.66 -12.41
N LYS A 208 -12.31 6.03 -13.30
CA LYS A 208 -13.56 6.59 -13.81
C LYS A 208 -14.59 6.86 -12.71
N SER A 209 -14.67 6.03 -11.67
CA SER A 209 -15.58 6.30 -10.53
C SER A 209 -15.14 7.48 -9.66
N LEU A 210 -13.85 7.82 -9.65
CA LEU A 210 -13.31 8.98 -8.94
C LEU A 210 -13.56 10.27 -9.73
N GLU A 211 -13.39 10.20 -11.05
CA GLU A 211 -13.65 11.30 -11.99
C GLU A 211 -15.14 11.60 -12.13
N GLU A 212 -15.96 10.56 -12.28
CA GLU A 212 -17.41 10.63 -12.49
C GLU A 212 -18.17 9.99 -11.32
N PRO A 213 -18.12 10.56 -10.09
CA PRO A 213 -18.75 9.96 -8.93
C PRO A 213 -20.27 9.84 -9.06
N HIS A 214 -20.89 10.59 -9.99
CA HIS A 214 -22.32 10.51 -10.31
C HIS A 214 -22.72 9.29 -11.12
N ASN A 215 -21.76 8.63 -11.77
CA ASN A 215 -22.00 7.45 -12.56
C ASN A 215 -21.68 6.19 -11.74
N ASN A 216 -22.71 5.60 -11.14
CA ASN A 216 -22.56 4.39 -10.34
C ASN A 216 -22.12 3.16 -11.16
N ASP A 217 -22.29 3.17 -12.49
CA ASP A 217 -21.94 2.02 -13.32
C ASP A 217 -20.44 1.73 -13.25
N HIS A 218 -19.58 2.75 -13.22
CA HIS A 218 -18.13 2.58 -13.10
C HIS A 218 -17.77 1.86 -11.80
N TYR A 219 -18.30 2.31 -10.67
CA TYR A 219 -18.08 1.64 -9.39
C TYR A 219 -18.59 0.20 -9.40
N MET A 220 -19.77 -0.04 -9.98
CA MET A 220 -20.34 -1.39 -10.07
C MET A 220 -19.49 -2.32 -10.94
N GLN A 221 -18.88 -1.82 -12.02
CA GLN A 221 -17.93 -2.59 -12.81
C GLN A 221 -16.64 -2.86 -12.03
N ALA A 222 -16.08 -1.86 -11.33
CA ALA A 222 -14.92 -2.05 -10.45
C ALA A 222 -15.20 -3.12 -9.39
N LYS A 223 -16.36 -3.08 -8.75
CA LYS A 223 -16.81 -4.07 -7.75
C LYS A 223 -16.87 -5.49 -8.33
N LYS A 224 -17.35 -5.67 -9.56
CA LYS A 224 -17.33 -6.97 -10.25
C LYS A 224 -15.90 -7.48 -10.44
N MET A 225 -14.99 -6.62 -10.92
CA MET A 225 -13.59 -6.99 -11.10
C MET A 225 -12.92 -7.33 -9.76
N PHE A 226 -13.20 -6.54 -8.72
CA PHE A 226 -12.70 -6.74 -7.36
C PHE A 226 -13.03 -8.14 -6.80
N ILE A 227 -14.29 -8.60 -6.96
CA ILE A 227 -14.72 -9.92 -6.50
C ILE A 227 -13.92 -11.03 -7.18
N VAL A 228 -13.56 -10.87 -8.46
CA VAL A 228 -12.71 -11.84 -9.17
C VAL A 228 -11.27 -11.80 -8.67
N LEU A 229 -10.74 -10.60 -8.40
CA LEU A 229 -9.35 -10.40 -7.98
C LEU A 229 -9.06 -10.83 -6.54
N GLN A 230 -10.05 -10.79 -5.64
CA GLN A 230 -9.84 -11.00 -4.19
C GLN A 230 -9.10 -12.29 -3.81
N ASN A 231 -9.17 -13.33 -4.66
CA ASN A 231 -8.52 -14.63 -4.43
C ASN A 231 -7.36 -14.90 -5.41
N LYS A 232 -7.01 -13.94 -6.27
CA LYS A 232 -6.00 -14.09 -7.32
C LYS A 232 -4.73 -13.28 -7.06
N VAL A 233 -4.82 -12.22 -6.27
CA VAL A 233 -3.72 -11.27 -6.00
C VAL A 233 -3.04 -11.57 -4.67
N SER A 234 -1.83 -11.03 -4.46
CA SER A 234 -1.15 -11.12 -3.16
C SER A 234 -1.92 -10.34 -2.08
N LYS A 235 -1.65 -10.65 -0.81
CA LYS A 235 -2.31 -9.97 0.31
C LYS A 235 -1.96 -8.48 0.35
N GLU A 236 -0.72 -8.15 0.00
CA GLU A 236 -0.19 -6.81 -0.11
C GLU A 236 -0.93 -6.02 -1.20
N TYR A 237 -1.08 -6.59 -2.40
CA TYR A 237 -1.82 -5.93 -3.47
C TYR A 237 -3.32 -5.85 -3.18
N LEU A 238 -3.90 -6.88 -2.55
CA LEU A 238 -5.30 -6.88 -2.13
C LEU A 238 -5.61 -5.73 -1.16
N HIS A 239 -4.69 -5.37 -0.27
CA HIS A 239 -4.83 -4.20 0.60
C HIS A 239 -5.00 -2.92 -0.23
N SER A 240 -4.17 -2.70 -1.25
CA SER A 240 -4.30 -1.56 -2.16
C SER A 240 -5.66 -1.55 -2.88
N LEU A 241 -6.15 -2.70 -3.36
CA LEU A 241 -7.48 -2.78 -3.97
C LEU A 241 -8.61 -2.38 -2.99
N TYR A 242 -8.51 -2.80 -1.73
CA TYR A 242 -9.45 -2.40 -0.69
C TYR A 242 -9.42 -0.89 -0.44
N VAL A 243 -8.23 -0.29 -0.38
CA VAL A 243 -8.06 1.16 -0.20
C VAL A 243 -8.75 1.91 -1.34
N ASN A 244 -8.47 1.51 -2.59
CA ASN A 244 -9.07 2.13 -3.78
C ASN A 244 -10.62 2.05 -3.77
N MET A 245 -11.18 0.88 -3.42
CA MET A 245 -12.63 0.71 -3.30
C MET A 245 -13.25 1.60 -2.22
N ILE A 246 -12.59 1.70 -1.06
CA ILE A 246 -13.06 2.53 0.05
C ILE A 246 -12.99 4.02 -0.32
N ASN A 247 -11.89 4.46 -0.95
CA ASN A 247 -11.70 5.85 -1.36
C ASN A 247 -12.74 6.27 -2.42
N SER A 248 -12.99 5.41 -3.41
CA SER A 248 -14.06 5.62 -4.40
C SER A 248 -15.43 5.79 -3.74
N LEU A 249 -15.80 4.89 -2.82
CA LEU A 249 -17.05 5.00 -2.09
C LEU A 249 -17.13 6.26 -1.22
N ILE A 250 -16.06 6.63 -0.50
CA ILE A 250 -16.02 7.86 0.30
C ILE A 250 -16.24 9.09 -0.60
N ASN A 251 -15.63 9.12 -1.79
CA ASN A 251 -15.84 10.18 -2.76
C ASN A 251 -17.31 10.27 -3.19
N MET A 252 -17.93 9.13 -3.54
CA MET A 252 -19.35 9.07 -3.89
C MET A 252 -20.25 9.54 -2.74
N ARG A 253 -19.94 9.16 -1.48
CA ARG A 253 -20.68 9.61 -0.29
C ARG A 253 -20.65 11.14 -0.17
N ASN A 254 -19.48 11.74 -0.34
CA ASN A 254 -19.30 13.19 -0.22
C ASN A 254 -20.05 13.96 -1.32
N LYS A 255 -20.46 13.28 -2.39
CA LYS A 255 -21.31 13.79 -3.49
C LYS A 255 -22.79 13.41 -3.34
N ASN A 256 -23.22 13.00 -2.14
CA ASN A 256 -24.59 12.67 -1.75
C ASN A 256 -25.23 11.49 -2.50
N HIS A 257 -24.43 10.48 -2.88
CA HIS A 257 -25.00 9.25 -3.43
C HIS A 257 -25.70 8.40 -2.38
N LEU A 258 -26.89 7.90 -2.75
CA LEU A 258 -27.67 6.99 -1.94
C LEU A 258 -27.01 5.60 -1.94
N ASN A 259 -27.14 4.86 -0.83
CA ASN A 259 -26.70 3.45 -0.66
C ASN A 259 -25.19 3.16 -0.54
N VAL A 260 -24.33 4.18 -0.48
CA VAL A 260 -22.87 4.00 -0.33
C VAL A 260 -22.48 3.27 0.97
N HIS A 261 -23.26 3.43 2.05
CA HIS A 261 -22.96 2.80 3.33
C HIS A 261 -23.00 1.27 3.28
N GLU A 262 -23.94 0.67 2.52
CA GLU A 262 -24.06 -0.79 2.42
C GLU A 262 -22.82 -1.39 1.75
N ASP A 263 -22.35 -0.75 0.69
CA ASP A 263 -21.15 -1.17 -0.03
C ASP A 263 -19.88 -0.93 0.78
N LEU A 264 -19.75 0.21 1.46
CA LEU A 264 -18.66 0.43 2.41
C LEU A 264 -18.62 -0.66 3.47
N PHE A 265 -19.77 -0.98 4.07
CA PHE A 265 -19.86 -2.02 5.09
C PHE A 265 -19.49 -3.40 4.56
N PHE A 266 -19.93 -3.74 3.34
CA PHE A 266 -19.55 -4.98 2.66
C PHE A 266 -18.04 -5.08 2.46
N ILE A 267 -17.42 -4.02 1.91
CA ILE A 267 -15.99 -3.96 1.64
C ILE A 267 -15.18 -4.04 2.94
N ILE A 268 -15.57 -3.30 3.99
CA ILE A 268 -14.93 -3.35 5.32
C ILE A 268 -15.00 -4.75 5.92
N LYS A 269 -16.19 -5.38 5.93
CA LYS A 269 -16.37 -6.72 6.46
C LYS A 269 -15.52 -7.74 5.70
N SER A 270 -15.46 -7.63 4.38
CA SER A 270 -14.63 -8.49 3.54
C SER A 270 -13.14 -8.32 3.87
N LYS A 271 -12.66 -7.07 3.98
CA LYS A 271 -11.28 -6.74 4.34
C LYS A 271 -10.87 -7.34 5.68
N LEU A 272 -11.70 -7.17 6.70
CA LEU A 272 -11.45 -7.70 8.04
C LEU A 272 -11.48 -9.25 8.07
N LYS A 273 -12.32 -9.87 7.22
CA LYS A 273 -12.37 -11.34 7.07
C LYS A 273 -11.07 -11.88 6.46
N GLN A 274 -10.43 -11.13 5.57
CA GLN A 274 -9.13 -11.47 4.98
C GLN A 274 -7.94 -11.22 5.93
N GLY A 275 -8.18 -10.73 7.16
CA GLY A 275 -7.13 -10.44 8.12
C GLY A 275 -6.21 -9.29 7.68
N ILE A 276 -6.73 -8.36 6.87
CA ILE A 276 -6.03 -7.16 6.45
C ILE A 276 -6.39 -6.06 7.45
N THR A 277 -5.52 -5.87 8.45
CA THR A 277 -5.80 -5.00 9.62
C THR A 277 -4.60 -4.15 10.04
N ASP A 278 -3.51 -4.15 9.26
CA ASP A 278 -2.26 -3.51 9.68
C ASP A 278 -2.39 -1.99 9.82
N GLU A 279 -3.26 -1.37 9.02
CA GLU A 279 -3.65 0.03 9.14
C GLU A 279 -4.28 0.40 10.49
N LEU A 280 -4.92 -0.54 11.21
CA LEU A 280 -5.48 -0.26 12.54
C LEU A 280 -4.41 -0.08 13.62
N LYS A 281 -3.15 -0.44 13.30
CA LYS A 281 -1.99 -0.32 14.20
C LYS A 281 -1.19 0.96 13.95
N SER A 282 -1.41 1.63 12.83
CA SER A 282 -0.62 2.80 12.44
C SER A 282 -1.02 4.03 13.25
N LYS A 283 -0.02 4.83 13.64
CA LYS A 283 -0.24 6.18 14.19
C LYS A 283 -0.40 7.22 13.07
N ASP A 284 0.23 6.97 11.93
CA ASP A 284 0.40 7.95 10.85
C ASP A 284 -0.73 7.88 9.79
N PHE A 285 -1.64 6.91 9.89
CA PHE A 285 -2.67 6.66 8.88
C PHE A 285 -4.08 6.78 9.48
N PHE A 286 -4.94 7.60 8.85
CA PHE A 286 -6.33 7.93 9.20
C PHE A 286 -6.71 7.55 10.64
N GLU A 287 -6.35 8.39 11.62
CA GLU A 287 -6.65 8.20 13.05
C GLU A 287 -8.14 7.85 13.31
N ASN A 288 -9.01 8.16 12.35
CA ASN A 288 -10.45 7.94 12.40
C ASN A 288 -10.95 6.66 11.75
N LEU A 289 -10.12 5.83 11.09
CA LEU A 289 -10.60 4.67 10.31
C LEU A 289 -11.37 3.66 11.18
N PHE A 290 -10.87 3.37 12.38
CA PHE A 290 -11.55 2.49 13.32
C PHE A 290 -12.94 3.06 13.71
N ARG A 291 -13.00 4.37 13.95
CA ARG A 291 -14.25 5.10 14.23
C ARG A 291 -15.18 5.09 13.02
N ASP A 292 -14.65 5.22 11.80
CA ASP A 292 -15.43 5.18 10.57
C ASP A 292 -16.11 3.83 10.38
N TYR A 293 -15.42 2.73 10.71
CA TYR A 293 -16.00 1.38 10.62
C TYR A 293 -17.18 1.22 11.58
N VAL A 294 -17.06 1.73 12.80
CA VAL A 294 -18.15 1.75 13.80
C VAL A 294 -19.28 2.67 13.34
N PHE A 295 -18.97 3.84 12.82
CA PHE A 295 -19.95 4.80 12.31
C PHE A 295 -20.79 4.20 11.17
N ILE A 296 -20.14 3.59 10.16
CA ILE A 296 -20.79 2.94 9.02
C ILE A 296 -21.68 1.78 9.50
N ALA A 297 -21.22 0.97 10.46
CA ALA A 297 -22.05 -0.08 11.03
C ALA A 297 -23.27 0.48 11.77
N CYS A 298 -23.10 1.56 12.54
CA CYS A 298 -24.20 2.21 13.26
C CYS A 298 -25.21 2.87 12.31
N SER A 299 -24.76 3.50 11.22
CA SER A 299 -25.67 4.10 10.23
C SER A 299 -26.58 3.07 9.57
N LEU A 300 -26.12 1.82 9.42
CA LEU A 300 -26.87 0.68 8.91
C LEU A 300 -27.60 -0.16 9.99
N ASN A 301 -27.73 0.35 11.22
CA ASN A 301 -28.31 -0.37 12.36
C ASN A 301 -27.62 -1.72 12.68
N LYS A 302 -26.36 -1.93 12.29
CA LYS A 302 -25.60 -3.16 12.56
C LYS A 302 -24.89 -3.10 13.92
N ILE A 303 -25.64 -2.82 14.99
CA ILE A 303 -25.09 -2.52 16.33
C ILE A 303 -24.31 -3.69 16.92
N ASN A 304 -24.83 -4.92 16.81
CA ASN A 304 -24.14 -6.11 17.30
C ASN A 304 -22.79 -6.32 16.60
N TRP A 305 -22.73 -6.02 15.30
CA TRP A 305 -21.47 -6.08 14.56
C TRP A 305 -20.48 -5.04 15.08
N ALA A 306 -20.92 -3.79 15.30
CA ALA A 306 -20.07 -2.72 15.82
C ALA A 306 -19.49 -3.07 17.19
N GLN A 307 -20.30 -3.61 18.10
CA GLN A 307 -19.84 -4.07 19.42
C GLN A 307 -18.81 -5.19 19.31
N ASN A 308 -19.04 -6.18 18.44
CA ASN A 308 -18.11 -7.28 18.21
C ASN A 308 -16.80 -6.80 17.55
N PHE A 309 -16.89 -5.86 16.61
CA PHE A 309 -15.73 -5.23 15.99
C PHE A 309 -14.86 -4.55 17.05
N ILE A 310 -15.45 -3.71 17.92
CA ILE A 310 -14.73 -3.04 18.99
C ILE A 310 -14.04 -4.06 19.89
N LYS A 311 -14.77 -5.07 20.38
CA LYS A 311 -14.22 -6.11 21.27
C LYS A 311 -13.05 -6.86 20.64
N LYS A 312 -13.12 -7.13 19.32
CA LYS A 312 -12.11 -7.93 18.62
C LYS A 312 -10.86 -7.14 18.24
N TYR A 313 -11.01 -5.87 17.86
CA TYR A 313 -9.92 -5.10 17.23
C TYR A 313 -9.40 -3.94 18.08
N SER A 314 -9.99 -3.64 19.24
CA SER A 314 -9.54 -2.54 20.11
C SER A 314 -8.07 -2.65 20.54
N GLU A 315 -7.56 -3.86 20.67
CA GLU A 315 -6.16 -4.11 21.08
C GLU A 315 -5.15 -3.79 19.98
N LEU A 316 -5.59 -3.61 18.74
CA LEU A 316 -4.71 -3.18 17.65
C LEU A 316 -4.45 -1.67 17.67
N LEU A 317 -5.30 -0.89 18.37
CA LEU A 317 -5.19 0.56 18.40
C LEU A 317 -3.91 1.01 19.14
N PRO A 318 -3.23 2.06 18.65
CA PRO A 318 -2.13 2.69 19.37
C PRO A 318 -2.57 3.15 20.76
N ALA A 319 -1.76 2.85 21.78
CA ALA A 319 -2.08 3.18 23.18
C ALA A 319 -2.40 4.66 23.40
N GLN A 320 -1.76 5.56 22.64
CA GLN A 320 -1.99 7.00 22.75
C GLN A 320 -3.39 7.45 22.30
N LEU A 321 -4.00 6.74 21.34
CA LEU A 321 -5.28 7.12 20.73
C LEU A 321 -6.45 6.23 21.18
N LYS A 322 -6.15 5.08 21.80
CA LYS A 322 -7.11 4.02 22.12
C LYS A 322 -8.31 4.54 22.91
N ASP A 323 -8.09 5.26 24.01
CA ASP A 323 -9.20 5.71 24.86
C ASP A 323 -10.11 6.72 24.16
N GLN A 324 -9.53 7.62 23.35
CA GLN A 324 -10.29 8.60 22.57
C GLN A 324 -11.17 7.91 21.52
N ILE A 325 -10.58 7.01 20.73
CA ILE A 325 -11.27 6.27 19.67
C ILE A 325 -12.36 5.36 20.27
N LEU A 326 -12.06 4.65 21.36
CA LEU A 326 -13.04 3.78 22.01
C LEU A 326 -14.17 4.57 22.66
N GLY A 327 -13.88 5.73 23.25
CA GLY A 327 -14.88 6.63 23.81
C GLY A 327 -15.88 7.08 22.76
N ILE A 328 -15.40 7.57 21.61
CA ILE A 328 -16.29 8.01 20.52
C ILE A 328 -17.11 6.84 19.94
N CYS A 329 -16.48 5.67 19.75
CA CYS A 329 -17.17 4.48 19.24
C CYS A 329 -18.28 3.99 20.19
N ARG A 330 -18.04 4.03 21.51
CA ARG A 330 -19.06 3.69 22.52
C ARG A 330 -20.19 4.71 22.53
N GLY A 331 -19.89 6.00 22.41
CA GLY A 331 -20.89 7.06 22.28
C GLY A 331 -21.78 6.85 21.06
N LEU A 332 -21.20 6.57 19.89
CA LEU A 332 -21.95 6.26 18.66
C LEU A 332 -22.93 5.10 18.85
N ILE A 333 -22.51 4.03 19.53
CA ILE A 333 -23.37 2.88 19.82
C ILE A 333 -24.49 3.27 20.80
N CYS A 334 -24.20 4.04 21.86
CA CYS A 334 -25.20 4.48 22.82
C CYS A 334 -26.25 5.39 22.18
N PHE A 335 -25.78 6.37 21.41
CA PHE A 335 -26.60 7.27 20.61
C PHE A 335 -27.55 6.47 19.71
N LYS A 336 -27.00 5.51 18.96
CA LYS A 336 -27.79 4.73 18.01
C LYS A 336 -28.79 3.78 18.68
N LYS A 337 -28.57 3.41 19.95
CA LYS A 337 -29.53 2.67 20.79
C LYS A 337 -30.59 3.58 21.44
N GLY A 338 -30.54 4.88 21.23
CA GLY A 338 -31.43 5.86 21.87
C GLY A 338 -31.06 6.16 23.34
N ASN A 339 -29.91 5.71 23.82
CA ASN A 339 -29.46 6.03 25.18
C ASN A 339 -28.69 7.37 25.19
N PHE A 340 -29.45 8.45 25.06
CA PHE A 340 -28.92 9.81 24.92
C PHE A 340 -28.22 10.30 26.18
N THR A 341 -28.72 9.96 27.37
CA THR A 341 -28.09 10.33 28.65
C THR A 341 -26.69 9.75 28.76
N LEU A 342 -26.53 8.45 28.51
CA LEU A 342 -25.22 7.80 28.57
C LEU A 342 -24.29 8.31 27.45
N CYS A 343 -24.83 8.54 26.25
CA CYS A 343 -24.07 9.14 25.16
C CYS A 343 -23.47 10.48 25.59
N SER A 344 -24.30 11.39 26.14
CA SER A 344 -23.89 12.71 26.60
C SER A 344 -22.79 12.64 27.67
N GLN A 345 -22.95 11.77 28.68
CA GLN A 345 -21.95 11.56 29.73
C GLN A 345 -20.60 11.04 29.21
N ILE A 346 -20.62 10.11 28.23
CA ILE A 346 -19.39 9.60 27.61
C ILE A 346 -18.71 10.71 26.82
N MET A 347 -19.47 11.48 26.03
CA MET A 347 -18.94 12.55 25.20
C MET A 347 -18.30 13.66 26.03
N GLU A 348 -18.93 14.10 27.13
CA GLU A 348 -18.40 15.14 28.01
C GLU A 348 -17.01 14.79 28.57
N LYS A 349 -16.82 13.54 29.01
CA LYS A 349 -15.56 13.04 29.57
C LYS A 349 -14.46 12.82 28.53
N LEU A 350 -14.81 12.83 27.24
CA LEU A 350 -13.86 12.57 26.16
C LEU A 350 -12.99 13.80 25.90
N ASN A 351 -11.70 13.73 26.22
CA ASN A 351 -10.73 14.74 25.82
C ASN A 351 -10.30 14.47 24.37
N SER A 352 -10.58 15.39 23.46
CA SER A 352 -10.22 15.25 22.04
C SER A 352 -9.24 16.34 21.62
N GLY A 353 -7.98 15.96 21.36
CA GLY A 353 -7.03 16.83 20.64
C GLY A 353 -7.21 16.78 19.12
N ASN A 354 -7.94 15.78 18.61
CA ASN A 354 -8.21 15.60 17.19
C ASN A 354 -9.47 16.40 16.77
N PRO A 355 -9.38 17.29 15.77
CA PRO A 355 -10.52 18.09 15.30
C PRO A 355 -11.73 17.28 14.80
N PHE A 356 -11.51 16.14 14.15
CA PHE A 356 -12.62 15.30 13.65
C PHE A 356 -13.39 14.64 14.80
N ILE A 357 -12.67 14.15 15.83
CA ILE A 357 -13.30 13.60 17.04
C ILE A 357 -14.05 14.70 17.78
N TYR A 358 -13.50 15.91 17.83
CA TYR A 358 -14.17 17.07 18.44
C TYR A 358 -15.51 17.39 17.76
N ILE A 359 -15.54 17.43 16.42
CA ILE A 359 -16.77 17.68 15.64
C ILE A 359 -17.82 16.58 15.90
N ASP A 360 -17.41 15.31 15.88
CA ASP A 360 -18.33 14.21 16.17
C ASP A 360 -18.87 14.26 17.59
N LYS A 361 -17.99 14.52 18.57
CA LYS A 361 -18.36 14.69 19.98
C LYS A 361 -19.41 15.79 20.11
N ALA A 362 -19.14 16.96 19.55
CA ALA A 362 -20.04 18.11 19.63
C ALA A 362 -21.39 17.80 18.98
N LYS A 363 -21.40 17.18 17.79
CA LYS A 363 -22.62 16.73 17.12
C LYS A 363 -23.43 15.77 17.99
N LEU A 364 -22.78 14.77 18.59
CA LEU A 364 -23.46 13.80 19.46
C LEU A 364 -24.01 14.44 20.73
N ILE A 365 -23.29 15.39 21.34
CA ILE A 365 -23.79 16.15 22.50
C ILE A 365 -25.01 16.97 22.11
N ILE A 366 -24.94 17.75 21.03
CA ILE A 366 -26.04 18.62 20.59
C ILE A 366 -27.30 17.81 20.36
N ILE A 367 -27.22 16.71 19.60
CA ILE A 367 -28.40 15.90 19.29
C ILE A 367 -28.90 15.20 20.55
N SER A 368 -28.00 14.62 21.36
CA SER A 368 -28.42 13.94 22.59
C SER A 368 -29.10 14.89 23.58
N SER A 369 -28.59 16.10 23.75
CA SER A 369 -29.17 17.11 24.63
C SER A 369 -30.49 17.66 24.07
N TYR A 370 -30.64 17.76 22.75
CA TYR A 370 -31.94 18.09 22.14
C TYR A 370 -33.00 17.03 22.46
N GLU A 371 -32.67 15.75 22.28
CA GLU A 371 -33.57 14.62 22.62
C GLU A 371 -33.91 14.55 24.12
N LEU A 372 -33.06 15.12 24.98
CA LEU A 372 -33.27 15.21 26.43
C LEU A 372 -33.94 16.53 26.87
N ASN A 373 -34.29 17.42 25.93
CA ASN A 373 -34.79 18.79 26.19
C ASN A 373 -33.82 19.70 26.98
N GLU A 374 -32.51 19.45 26.90
CA GLU A 374 -31.45 20.25 27.51
C GLU A 374 -30.98 21.39 26.57
N ILE A 375 -31.88 22.30 26.21
CA ILE A 375 -31.65 23.30 25.14
C ILE A 375 -30.47 24.24 25.43
N GLU A 376 -30.27 24.65 26.68
CA GLU A 376 -29.14 25.52 27.07
C GLU A 376 -27.79 24.88 26.74
N LYS A 377 -27.68 23.57 26.94
CA LYS A 377 -26.47 22.80 26.64
C LYS A 377 -26.21 22.70 25.14
N CYS A 378 -27.26 22.54 24.33
CA CYS A 378 -27.14 22.62 22.87
C CYS A 378 -26.54 23.97 22.44
N HIS A 379 -27.05 25.09 22.98
CA HIS A 379 -26.54 26.43 22.67
C HIS A 379 -25.09 26.62 23.09
N SER A 380 -24.72 26.14 24.29
CA SER A 380 -23.34 26.21 24.77
C SER A 380 -22.36 25.50 23.83
N VAL A 381 -22.70 24.28 23.39
CA VAL A 381 -21.83 23.50 22.48
C VAL A 381 -21.78 24.12 21.07
N LEU A 382 -22.91 24.63 20.57
CA LEU A 382 -22.93 25.36 19.28
C LEU A 382 -22.06 26.62 19.32
N LYS A 383 -22.08 27.36 20.43
CA LYS A 383 -21.23 28.53 20.61
C LYS A 383 -19.75 28.14 20.58
N SER A 384 -19.36 27.09 21.29
CA SER A 384 -17.97 26.61 21.27
C SER A 384 -17.52 26.12 19.89
N LEU A 385 -18.43 25.55 19.10
CA LEU A 385 -18.13 25.13 17.72
C LEU A 385 -17.90 26.32 16.78
N ASN A 386 -18.56 27.47 17.02
CA ASN A 386 -18.35 28.68 16.21
C ASN A 386 -17.05 29.41 16.56
N GLU A 387 -16.51 29.16 17.75
CA GLU A 387 -15.24 29.74 18.23
C GLU A 387 -14.01 28.89 17.87
N PHE A 388 -14.24 27.63 17.45
CA PHE A 388 -13.23 26.68 16.97
C PHE A 388 -13.02 26.80 15.47
#